data_AF-A0A1Q3C1S8-F1
#
_entry.id   AF-A0A1Q3C1S8-F1
#
_cell.length_a   1.000
_cell.length_b   1.000
_cell.length_c   1.000
_cell.angle_alpha   90.00
_cell.angle_beta   90.00
_cell.angle_gamma   90.00
#
_symmetry.space_group_name_H-M   'P 1'
#
loop_
_entity.id
_entity.type
_entity.pdbx_description
1 polymer ?
#
loop_
_entity_poly.entity_id
_entity_poly.type
_entity_poly.pdbx_seq_one_letter_code
_entity_poly.pdbx_strand_id
1 'polypeptide(L)'
;MASTSINNQTRNHDDVFEFKVPFFSGDDFPYWKSRMKIYLKSRDFKNWLSVQNGPHIPMKINDKNEYDDDFKKLTIDNKALNILLVSLDKAEYNLVRRCTSAHEVWKLLILTHEGTEQVKNAKLALLNRDYELFKIQPNKAIKNLYNRFVLKKKRIY
;
A
#
# COMPACT_ATOMS: atom_id res chain seq x y z
N MET A 1 42.74 26.14 -45.80
CA MET A 1 42.71 26.86 -44.52
C MET A 1 42.19 25.90 -43.47
N ALA A 2 43.04 25.53 -42.51
CA ALA A 2 42.65 24.75 -41.35
C ALA A 2 42.07 25.69 -40.28
N SER A 3 41.04 25.24 -39.56
CA SER A 3 40.83 25.45 -38.12
C SER A 3 39.48 24.85 -37.68
N THR A 4 39.58 23.63 -37.16
CA THR A 4 39.10 23.13 -35.86
C THR A 4 37.69 23.46 -35.36
N SER A 5 36.97 22.36 -35.08
CA SER A 5 35.71 22.21 -34.34
C SER A 5 35.67 22.89 -32.97
N ILE A 6 34.47 23.28 -32.53
CA ILE A 6 34.08 23.24 -31.12
C ILE A 6 32.80 22.41 -31.00
N ASN A 7 32.97 21.21 -30.43
CA ASN A 7 31.93 20.40 -29.81
C ASN A 7 31.28 21.19 -28.68
N ASN A 8 29.95 21.21 -28.63
CA ASN A 8 29.23 21.42 -27.37
C ASN A 8 28.33 20.21 -27.11
N GLN A 9 28.95 19.19 -26.53
CA GLN A 9 28.25 18.19 -25.76
C GLN A 9 27.98 18.77 -24.36
N THR A 10 26.91 18.27 -23.73
CA THR A 10 26.48 18.44 -22.33
C THR A 10 25.47 19.56 -22.03
N ARG A 11 24.19 19.18 -22.05
CA ARG A 11 23.37 19.29 -20.83
C ARG A 11 22.72 17.93 -20.60
N ASN A 12 23.41 17.08 -19.87
CA ASN A 12 22.75 16.00 -19.14
C ASN A 12 21.84 16.71 -18.14
N HIS A 13 20.56 16.83 -18.46
CA HIS A 13 19.56 17.16 -17.45
C HIS A 13 19.64 16.04 -16.42
N ASP A 14 19.95 16.43 -15.20
CA ASP A 14 20.15 15.55 -14.07
C ASP A 14 19.10 14.44 -14.06
N ASP A 15 19.57 13.19 -14.14
CA ASP A 15 18.78 11.99 -13.90
C ASP A 15 18.45 11.95 -12.41
N VAL A 16 17.57 12.86 -11.99
CA VAL A 16 16.80 12.70 -10.76
C VAL A 16 16.04 11.42 -11.02
N PHE A 17 16.48 10.31 -10.40
CA PHE A 17 15.72 9.07 -10.34
C PHE A 17 14.33 9.41 -9.79
N GLU A 18 13.41 9.75 -10.69
CA GLU A 18 12.05 10.04 -10.34
C GLU A 18 11.45 8.68 -9.98
N PHE A 19 11.47 8.37 -8.69
CA PHE A 19 10.90 7.12 -8.20
C PHE A 19 9.46 7.06 -8.70
N LYS A 20 9.21 6.13 -9.62
CA LYS A 20 7.89 5.92 -10.19
C LYS A 20 6.94 5.51 -9.08
N VAL A 21 5.73 6.06 -9.09
CA VAL A 21 4.66 5.66 -8.17
C VAL A 21 4.49 4.13 -8.24
N PRO A 22 4.51 3.39 -7.12
CA PRO A 22 4.32 1.94 -7.11
C PRO A 22 2.94 1.59 -7.67
N PHE A 23 2.88 0.92 -8.82
CA PHE A 23 1.63 0.55 -9.47
C PHE A 23 1.01 -0.69 -8.83
N PHE A 24 -0.32 -0.73 -8.77
CA PHE A 24 -1.11 -1.83 -8.21
C PHE A 24 -2.11 -2.36 -9.25
N SER A 25 -1.97 -3.64 -9.57
CA SER A 25 -2.82 -4.36 -10.52
C SER A 25 -3.80 -5.33 -9.82
N GLY A 26 -4.03 -5.16 -8.52
CA GLY A 26 -4.79 -6.11 -7.71
C GLY A 26 -3.99 -7.30 -7.17
N ASP A 27 -2.74 -7.50 -7.61
CA ASP A 27 -1.87 -8.60 -7.17
C ASP A 27 -0.82 -8.15 -6.14
N ASP A 28 -0.46 -9.07 -5.24
CA ASP A 28 0.48 -8.88 -4.13
C ASP A 28 0.29 -7.55 -3.35
N PHE A 29 -0.91 -7.39 -2.78
CA PHE A 29 -1.24 -6.22 -1.98
C PHE A 29 -0.25 -5.94 -0.84
N PRO A 30 0.26 -6.93 -0.07
CA PRO A 30 1.28 -6.67 0.96
C PRO A 30 2.55 -6.01 0.41
N TYR A 31 3.04 -6.46 -0.76
CA TYR A 31 4.17 -5.84 -1.43
C TYR A 31 3.89 -4.41 -1.84
N TRP A 32 2.77 -4.17 -2.55
CA TRP A 32 2.38 -2.84 -3.00
C TRP A 32 2.19 -1.88 -1.81
N LYS A 33 1.48 -2.32 -0.76
CA LYS A 33 1.21 -1.54 0.45
C LYS A 33 2.49 -1.08 1.13
N SER A 34 3.48 -1.96 1.24
CA SER A 34 4.80 -1.63 1.81
C SER A 34 5.51 -0.56 0.99
N ARG A 35 5.55 -0.73 -0.34
CA ARG A 35 6.18 0.21 -1.27
C ARG A 35 5.48 1.57 -1.29
N MET A 36 4.14 1.58 -1.33
CA MET A 36 3.34 2.79 -1.34
C MET A 36 3.51 3.60 -0.05
N LYS A 37 3.56 2.93 1.11
CA LYS A 37 3.83 3.58 2.40
C LYS A 37 5.19 4.28 2.42
N ILE A 38 6.23 3.63 1.92
CA ILE A 38 7.57 4.24 1.82
C ILE A 38 7.55 5.39 0.81
N TYR A 39 6.87 5.22 -0.33
CA TYR A 39 6.76 6.23 -1.37
C TYR A 39 6.11 7.52 -0.86
N LEU A 40 4.95 7.42 -0.20
CA LEU A 40 4.26 8.57 0.40
C LEU A 40 5.15 9.31 1.39
N LYS A 41 5.83 8.57 2.30
CA LYS A 41 6.76 9.14 3.27
C LYS A 41 7.95 9.85 2.62
N SER A 42 8.48 9.28 1.53
CA SER A 42 9.62 9.86 0.80
C SER A 42 9.26 11.14 0.05
N ARG A 43 8.00 11.27 -0.41
CA ARG A 43 7.52 12.47 -1.11
C ARG A 43 7.25 13.61 -0.13
N ASP A 44 6.56 13.32 0.96
CA ASP A 44 6.41 14.19 2.14
C ASP A 44 5.79 13.34 3.24
N PHE A 45 6.41 13.31 4.43
CA PHE A 45 5.87 12.58 5.57
C PHE A 45 4.43 12.97 5.91
N LYS A 46 4.04 14.23 5.64
CA LYS A 46 2.67 14.72 5.82
C LYS A 46 1.66 14.01 4.94
N ASN A 47 2.05 13.53 3.75
CA ASN A 47 1.17 12.73 2.88
C ASN A 47 0.77 11.44 3.60
N TRP A 48 1.74 10.75 4.20
CA TRP A 48 1.47 9.52 4.97
C TRP A 48 0.61 9.80 6.20
N LEU A 49 0.83 10.92 6.89
CA LEU A 49 -0.03 11.31 8.02
C LEU A 49 -1.48 11.56 7.57
N SER A 50 -1.70 12.20 6.43
CA SER A 50 -3.06 12.40 5.87
C SER A 50 -3.73 11.06 5.57
N VAL A 51 -2.99 10.10 4.99
CA VAL A 51 -3.49 8.74 4.74
C VAL A 51 -3.87 8.02 6.04
N GLN A 52 -3.11 8.19 7.12
CA GLN A 52 -3.41 7.53 8.39
C GLN A 52 -4.56 8.18 9.16
N ASN A 53 -4.62 9.51 9.17
CA ASN A 53 -5.41 10.27 10.15
C ASN A 53 -6.57 11.07 9.52
N GLY A 54 -6.69 11.11 8.19
CA GLY A 54 -7.79 11.79 7.51
C GLY A 54 -9.15 11.10 7.70
N PRO A 55 -10.23 11.65 7.11
CA PRO A 55 -10.29 12.93 6.42
C PRO A 55 -10.14 14.11 7.39
N HIS A 56 -9.38 15.13 6.96
CA HIS A 56 -9.34 16.41 7.67
C HIS A 56 -10.58 17.22 7.28
N ILE A 57 -11.60 17.19 8.15
CA ILE A 57 -12.77 18.06 8.02
C ILE A 57 -12.36 19.45 8.53
N PRO A 58 -12.41 20.50 7.69
CA PRO A 58 -12.14 21.86 8.16
C PRO A 58 -13.11 22.20 9.30
N MET A 59 -12.59 22.61 10.45
CA MET A 59 -13.45 23.20 11.48
C MET A 59 -13.77 24.63 11.06
N LYS A 60 -15.01 25.07 11.34
CA LYS A 60 -15.51 26.39 10.91
C LYS A 60 -14.50 27.49 11.25
N ILE A 61 -14.32 28.37 10.26
CA ILE A 61 -13.51 29.59 10.26
C ILE A 61 -13.64 30.33 11.59
N ASN A 62 -12.57 30.33 12.39
CA ASN A 62 -12.40 31.32 13.43
C ASN A 62 -11.66 32.53 12.81
N ASP A 63 -12.08 33.74 13.19
CA ASP A 63 -11.81 35.03 12.53
C ASP A 63 -10.33 35.51 12.51
N LYS A 64 -9.36 34.61 12.68
CA LYS A 64 -7.93 34.92 12.73
C LYS A 64 -7.11 33.82 12.05
N ASN A 65 -6.75 34.04 10.78
CA ASN A 65 -5.66 33.34 10.06
C ASN A 65 -5.72 31.79 9.97
N GLU A 66 -6.82 31.16 10.34
CA GLU A 66 -7.00 29.69 10.33
C GLU A 66 -7.26 29.12 8.92
N TYR A 67 -7.65 30.00 7.97
CA TYR A 67 -7.87 29.68 6.55
C TYR A 67 -6.64 29.06 5.86
N ASP A 68 -5.42 29.29 6.34
CA ASP A 68 -4.18 28.80 5.75
C ASP A 68 -3.85 27.35 6.17
N ASP A 69 -4.15 26.95 7.41
CA ASP A 69 -3.79 25.61 7.91
C ASP A 69 -4.72 24.52 7.34
N ASP A 70 -6.02 24.79 7.27
CA ASP A 70 -6.98 23.84 6.71
C ASP A 70 -6.81 23.70 5.20
N PHE A 71 -6.49 24.79 4.48
CA PHE A 71 -6.14 24.72 3.06
C PHE A 71 -4.86 23.90 2.83
N LYS A 72 -3.86 24.03 3.72
CA LYS A 72 -2.64 23.20 3.68
C LYS A 72 -2.97 21.72 3.90
N LYS A 73 -3.80 21.38 4.89
CA LYS A 73 -4.23 19.98 5.14
C LYS A 73 -4.96 19.41 3.93
N LEU A 74 -5.90 20.16 3.35
CA LEU A 74 -6.63 19.76 2.15
C LEU A 74 -5.68 19.55 0.96
N THR A 75 -4.69 20.42 0.80
CA THR A 75 -3.67 20.29 -0.25
C THR A 75 -2.83 19.02 -0.07
N ILE A 76 -2.46 18.69 1.16
CA ILE A 76 -1.73 17.47 1.49
C ILE A 76 -2.59 16.24 1.20
N ASP A 77 -3.87 16.26 1.61
CA ASP A 77 -4.78 15.14 1.35
C ASP A 77 -4.99 14.93 -0.16
N ASN A 78 -5.22 15.99 -0.93
CA ASN A 78 -5.36 15.92 -2.38
C ASN A 78 -4.10 15.35 -3.06
N LYS A 79 -2.90 15.71 -2.57
CA LYS A 79 -1.65 15.12 -3.07
C LYS A 79 -1.56 13.63 -2.78
N ALA A 80 -1.87 13.23 -1.54
CA ALA A 80 -1.88 11.82 -1.15
C ALA A 80 -2.94 11.01 -1.92
N LEU A 81 -4.14 11.58 -2.08
CA LEU A 81 -5.24 11.02 -2.84
C LEU A 81 -4.83 10.82 -4.30
N ASN A 82 -4.26 11.84 -4.94
CA ASN A 82 -3.78 11.72 -6.31
C ASN A 82 -2.71 10.61 -6.45
N ILE A 83 -1.72 10.57 -5.55
CA ILE A 83 -0.70 9.50 -5.53
C ILE A 83 -1.35 8.12 -5.45
N LEU A 84 -2.34 7.94 -4.58
CA LEU A 84 -3.05 6.67 -4.47
C LEU A 84 -3.82 6.36 -5.76
N LEU A 85 -4.61 7.29 -6.30
CA LEU A 85 -5.44 7.02 -7.47
C LEU A 85 -4.63 6.71 -8.74
N VAL A 86 -3.54 7.44 -9.01
CA VAL A 86 -2.68 7.17 -10.19
C VAL A 86 -1.89 5.88 -10.08
N SER A 87 -1.82 5.32 -8.88
CA SER A 87 -1.12 4.05 -8.63
C SER A 87 -1.99 2.83 -8.94
N LEU A 88 -3.29 3.00 -9.14
CA LEU A 88 -4.23 1.89 -9.31
C LEU A 88 -4.46 1.59 -10.78
N ASP A 89 -4.66 0.31 -11.09
CA ASP A 89 -5.27 -0.08 -12.34
C ASP A 89 -6.76 0.32 -12.39
N LYS A 90 -7.42 0.04 -13.53
CA LYS A 90 -8.82 0.40 -13.73
C LYS A 90 -9.78 -0.33 -12.77
N ALA A 91 -9.51 -1.59 -12.43
CA ALA A 91 -10.38 -2.37 -11.58
C ALA A 91 -10.31 -1.88 -10.13
N GLU A 92 -9.10 -1.68 -9.62
CA GLU A 92 -8.81 -1.15 -8.29
C GLU A 92 -9.26 0.30 -8.15
N TYR A 93 -9.10 1.13 -9.19
CA TYR A 93 -9.66 2.47 -9.21
C TYR A 93 -11.19 2.46 -9.07
N ASN A 94 -11.88 1.57 -9.80
CA ASN A 94 -13.34 1.49 -9.75
C ASN A 94 -13.89 1.11 -8.36
N LEU A 95 -13.12 0.34 -7.59
CA LEU A 95 -13.44 0.00 -6.21
C LEU A 95 -13.49 1.27 -5.33
N VAL A 96 -12.53 2.18 -5.50
CA VAL A 96 -12.33 3.35 -4.63
C VAL A 96 -12.85 4.66 -5.21
N ARG A 97 -13.41 4.66 -6.44
CA ARG A 97 -13.80 5.87 -7.19
C ARG A 97 -14.77 6.82 -6.49
N ARG A 98 -15.46 6.37 -5.43
CA ARG A 98 -16.41 7.17 -4.63
C ARG A 98 -15.77 7.75 -3.37
N CYS A 99 -14.56 7.34 -3.03
CA CYS A 99 -13.80 7.90 -1.92
C CYS A 99 -13.40 9.34 -2.24
N THR A 100 -13.46 10.19 -1.24
CA THR A 100 -13.23 11.64 -1.35
C THR A 100 -11.94 12.08 -0.66
N SER A 101 -11.31 11.19 0.12
CA SER A 101 -10.04 11.45 0.80
C SER A 101 -9.05 10.31 0.63
N ALA A 102 -7.76 10.63 0.82
CA ALA A 102 -6.70 9.62 0.76
C ALA A 102 -6.87 8.52 1.82
N HIS A 103 -7.37 8.90 3.01
CA HIS A 103 -7.67 7.95 4.08
C HIS A 103 -8.74 6.94 3.69
N GLU A 104 -9.84 7.39 3.08
CA GLU A 104 -10.92 6.49 2.64
C GLU A 104 -10.44 5.48 1.60
N VAL A 105 -9.67 5.94 0.61
CA VAL A 105 -9.06 5.05 -0.40
C VAL A 105 -8.20 3.99 0.26
N TRP A 106 -7.27 4.41 1.13
CA TRP A 106 -6.35 3.50 1.81
C TRP A 106 -7.06 2.49 2.70
N LYS A 107 -8.06 2.94 3.46
CA LYS A 107 -8.87 2.08 4.34
C LYS A 107 -9.66 1.06 3.55
N LEU A 108 -10.28 1.46 2.44
CA LEU A 108 -11.04 0.57 1.57
C LEU A 108 -10.13 -0.47 0.91
N LEU A 109 -8.95 -0.07 0.43
CA LEU A 109 -7.97 -1.00 -0.13
C LEU A 109 -7.52 -2.05 0.90
N ILE A 110 -7.21 -1.63 2.14
CA ILE A 110 -6.87 -2.57 3.22
C ILE A 110 -8.04 -3.52 3.49
N LEU A 111 -9.26 -3.00 3.60
CA LEU A 111 -10.43 -3.80 3.90
C LEU A 111 -10.69 -4.86 2.82
N THR A 112 -10.57 -4.48 1.54
CA THR A 112 -10.81 -5.38 0.41
C THR A 112 -9.73 -6.45 0.29
N HIS A 113 -8.46 -6.09 0.44
CA HIS A 113 -7.35 -6.99 0.11
C HIS A 113 -6.79 -7.76 1.32
N GLU A 114 -6.86 -7.21 2.53
CA GLU A 114 -6.44 -7.93 3.74
C GLU A 114 -7.62 -8.55 4.50
N GLY A 115 -8.85 -8.15 4.17
CA GLY A 115 -10.06 -8.53 4.88
C GLY A 115 -10.17 -7.83 6.25
N THR A 116 -11.22 -8.19 6.98
CA THR A 116 -11.43 -7.69 8.34
C THR A 116 -10.58 -8.44 9.36
N GLU A 117 -10.36 -7.83 10.53
CA GLU A 117 -9.70 -8.50 11.65
C GLU A 117 -10.44 -9.78 12.09
N GLN A 118 -11.77 -9.84 11.95
CA GLN A 118 -12.53 -11.07 12.19
C GLN A 118 -12.12 -12.20 11.24
N VAL A 119 -11.97 -11.90 9.93
CA VAL A 119 -11.52 -12.89 8.93
C VAL A 119 -10.09 -13.34 9.21
N LYS A 120 -9.19 -12.40 9.57
CA LYS A 120 -7.81 -12.73 9.96
C LYS A 120 -7.77 -13.63 11.21
N ASN A 121 -8.54 -13.30 12.23
CA ASN A 121 -8.65 -14.09 13.47
C ASN A 121 -9.24 -15.48 13.21
N ALA A 122 -10.25 -15.59 12.34
CA ALA A 122 -10.80 -16.88 11.94
C ALA A 122 -9.76 -17.74 11.20
N LYS A 123 -8.98 -17.16 10.28
CA LYS A 123 -7.87 -17.85 9.61
C LYS A 123 -6.81 -18.31 10.61
N LEU A 124 -6.41 -17.46 11.56
CA LEU A 124 -5.48 -17.82 12.64
C LEU A 124 -6.02 -18.95 13.53
N ALA A 125 -7.28 -18.88 13.93
CA ALA A 125 -7.92 -19.92 14.72
C ALA A 125 -7.95 -21.27 13.97
N LEU A 126 -8.24 -21.24 12.67
CA LEU A 126 -8.20 -22.43 11.82
C LEU A 126 -6.78 -23.00 11.72
N LEU A 127 -5.77 -22.16 11.50
CA LEU A 127 -4.35 -22.56 11.46
C LEU A 127 -3.89 -23.15 12.80
N ASN A 128 -4.25 -22.51 13.91
CA ASN A 128 -3.94 -23.00 15.26
C ASN A 128 -4.62 -24.34 15.53
N ARG A 129 -5.91 -24.50 15.18
CA ARG A 129 -6.60 -25.79 15.25
C ARG A 129 -5.87 -26.83 14.40
N ASP A 130 -5.49 -26.47 13.18
CA ASP A 130 -4.81 -27.35 12.26
C ASP A 130 -3.43 -27.78 12.78
N TYR A 131 -2.71 -26.90 13.45
CA TYR A 131 -1.44 -27.14 14.12
C TYR A 131 -1.59 -28.03 15.36
N GLU A 132 -2.59 -27.77 16.21
CA GLU A 132 -2.90 -28.63 17.37
C GLU A 132 -3.30 -30.05 16.94
N LEU A 133 -4.03 -30.18 15.83
CA LEU A 133 -4.35 -31.46 15.19
C LEU A 133 -3.15 -32.09 14.46
N PHE A 134 -2.06 -31.33 14.28
CA PHE A 134 -0.80 -31.77 13.68
C PHE A 134 0.18 -32.29 14.74
N LYS A 135 -0.31 -33.02 15.75
CA LYS A 135 0.54 -33.74 16.71
C LYS A 135 0.84 -35.16 16.23
N ILE A 136 2.09 -35.59 16.41
CA ILE A 136 2.49 -37.00 16.25
C ILE A 136 1.73 -37.81 17.29
N GLN A 137 0.95 -38.80 16.84
CA GLN A 137 0.39 -39.78 17.76
C GLN A 137 1.50 -40.76 18.18
N PRO A 138 1.61 -41.14 19.47
CA PRO A 138 2.73 -41.94 19.99
C PRO A 138 2.95 -43.28 19.25
N ASN A 139 1.93 -43.79 18.55
CA ASN A 139 1.99 -45.04 17.78
C ASN A 139 2.00 -44.85 16.25
N LYS A 140 2.22 -43.64 15.74
CA LYS A 140 2.29 -43.37 14.29
C LYS A 140 3.72 -43.05 13.86
N ALA A 141 4.20 -43.79 12.85
CA ALA A 141 5.50 -43.55 12.25
C ALA A 141 5.63 -42.10 11.74
N ILE A 142 6.80 -41.50 11.93
CA ILE A 142 7.15 -40.14 11.47
C ILE A 142 6.87 -39.95 9.96
N LYS A 143 7.05 -41.02 9.16
CA LYS A 143 6.72 -41.05 7.72
C LYS A 143 5.25 -40.69 7.44
N ASN A 144 4.32 -41.06 8.33
CA ASN A 144 2.90 -40.73 8.20
C ASN A 144 2.62 -39.25 8.47
N LEU A 145 3.37 -38.62 9.38
CA LEU A 145 3.30 -37.17 9.62
C LEU A 145 3.80 -36.40 8.39
N TYR A 146 4.94 -36.83 7.81
CA TYR A 146 5.52 -36.23 6.61
C TYR A 146 4.56 -36.31 5.41
N ASN A 147 3.93 -37.47 5.17
CA ASN A 147 2.95 -37.62 4.09
C ASN A 147 1.72 -36.71 4.30
N ARG A 148 1.25 -36.57 5.54
CA ARG A 148 0.15 -35.64 5.89
C ARG A 148 0.54 -34.17 5.68
N PHE A 149 1.79 -33.81 6.00
CA PHE A 149 2.32 -32.47 5.78
C PHE A 149 2.35 -32.12 4.29
N VAL A 150 2.89 -33.03 3.47
CA VAL A 150 2.98 -32.87 2.01
C VAL A 150 1.57 -32.77 1.38
N LEU A 151 0.61 -33.56 1.87
CA LEU A 151 -0.80 -33.48 1.44
C LEU A 151 -1.47 -32.15 1.81
N LYS A 152 -1.22 -31.61 3.01
CA LYS A 152 -1.73 -30.28 3.38
C LYS A 152 -1.09 -29.18 2.54
N LYS A 153 0.21 -29.27 2.23
CA LYS A 153 0.92 -28.31 1.38
C LYS A 153 0.35 -28.26 -0.04
N LYS A 154 -0.16 -29.38 -0.58
CA LYS A 154 -0.84 -29.44 -1.89
C LYS A 154 -2.28 -28.89 -1.92
N ARG A 155 -2.89 -28.59 -0.77
CA ARG A 155 -4.26 -28.06 -0.68
C ARG A 155 -4.33 -26.55 -0.46
N ILE A 156 -3.19 -25.94 -0.12
CA ILE A 156 -3.08 -24.50 0.21
C ILE A 156 -2.56 -23.69 -1.00
N TYR A 157 -2.16 -24.37 -2.08
CA TYR A 157 -1.82 -23.79 -3.37
C TYR A 157 -2.73 -24.38 -4.46
#